data_AF-A0A1B8A675-F1
#
_entry.id   AF-A0A1B8A675-F1
#
_cell.length_a   1.000
_cell.length_b   1.000
_cell.length_c   1.000
_cell.angle_alpha   90.00
_cell.angle_beta   90.00
_cell.angle_gamma   90.00
#
_symmetry.space_group_name_H-M   'P 1'
#
loop_
_entity.id
_entity.type
_entity.pdbx_description
1 polymer ?
#
loop_
_entity_poly.entity_id
_entity_poly.type
_entity_poly.pdbx_seq_one_letter_code
_entity_poly.pdbx_strand_id
1 'polypeptide(L)'
;MRTRSQRNPSTSLGTANTKSHSARADSLPSVEWDRADVDHMEFDVSTSTYYVFLRWPNGDVSEHSREEAYAKCPQQMLRFYIRHIKLV
;
A
#
# COMPACT_ATOMS: atom_id res chain seq x y z
N MET A 1 -66.01 -9.10 5.66
CA MET A 1 -64.81 -9.68 6.31
C MET A 1 -64.56 -11.08 5.77
N ARG A 2 -63.54 -11.22 4.89
CA ARG A 2 -62.77 -12.43 4.53
C ARG A 2 -62.01 -12.17 3.23
N THR A 3 -60.68 -12.19 3.26
CA THR A 3 -59.77 -12.67 2.18
C THR A 3 -58.35 -12.71 2.77
N ARG A 4 -57.76 -13.88 2.96
CA ARG A 4 -57.03 -14.75 2.01
C ARG A 4 -55.57 -14.30 1.83
N SER A 5 -54.71 -15.03 2.55
CA SER A 5 -53.26 -15.15 2.34
C SER A 5 -52.88 -15.18 0.86
N GLN A 6 -51.95 -14.31 0.47
CA GLN A 6 -51.14 -14.46 -0.74
C GLN A 6 -49.67 -14.36 -0.36
N ARG A 7 -48.99 -15.49 -0.50
CA ARG A 7 -47.55 -15.65 -0.54
C ARG A 7 -47.16 -15.46 -2.00
N ASN A 8 -46.24 -14.56 -2.32
CA ASN A 8 -45.47 -14.61 -3.56
C ASN A 8 -44.04 -14.09 -3.32
N PRO A 9 -43.01 -14.75 -3.91
CA PRO A 9 -41.61 -14.43 -3.70
C PRO A 9 -41.15 -13.39 -4.73
N SER A 10 -40.24 -12.49 -4.33
CA SER A 10 -39.58 -11.57 -5.26
C SER A 10 -38.10 -11.47 -4.92
N THR A 11 -37.35 -11.98 -5.88
CA THR A 11 -35.91 -12.08 -6.02
C THR A 11 -35.20 -10.72 -5.95
N SER A 12 -34.06 -10.72 -5.26
CA SER A 12 -32.88 -9.84 -5.31
C SER A 12 -33.03 -8.37 -5.71
N LEU A 13 -32.50 -7.47 -4.87
CA LEU A 13 -31.29 -6.69 -5.16
C LEU A 13 -31.04 -5.71 -4.01
N GLY A 14 -29.83 -5.75 -3.45
CA GLY A 14 -29.30 -4.63 -2.68
C GLY A 14 -28.70 -4.99 -1.33
N THR A 15 -27.38 -4.82 -1.27
CA THR A 15 -26.65 -4.38 -0.07
C THR A 15 -26.56 -5.37 1.10
N ALA A 16 -25.60 -6.29 1.01
CA ALA A 16 -24.69 -6.60 2.11
C ALA A 16 -23.59 -7.54 1.60
N ASN A 17 -22.55 -6.98 0.97
CA ASN A 17 -21.28 -7.71 0.88
C ASN A 17 -20.35 -7.13 1.95
N THR A 18 -20.55 -7.57 3.19
CA THR A 18 -19.51 -7.55 4.21
C THR A 18 -18.37 -8.41 3.71
N LYS A 19 -17.44 -7.81 2.97
CA LYS A 19 -16.13 -8.42 2.73
C LYS A 19 -15.35 -8.33 4.03
N SER A 20 -15.58 -9.33 4.87
CA SER A 20 -14.71 -9.72 5.96
C SER A 20 -13.37 -10.10 5.34
N HIS A 21 -12.46 -9.14 5.20
CA HIS A 21 -11.07 -9.44 4.93
C HIS A 21 -10.48 -10.07 6.19
N SER A 22 -10.65 -11.38 6.31
CA SER A 22 -9.82 -12.22 7.16
C SER A 22 -8.42 -12.25 6.55
N ALA A 23 -7.66 -11.17 6.75
CA ALA A 23 -6.23 -11.17 6.50
C ALA A 23 -5.53 -11.82 7.71
N ARG A 24 -5.60 -13.15 7.78
CA ARG A 24 -4.52 -13.92 8.41
C ARG A 24 -3.34 -13.86 7.43
N ALA A 25 -2.61 -12.76 7.46
CA ALA A 25 -1.27 -12.68 6.91
C ALA A 25 -0.33 -12.82 8.09
N ASP A 26 0.42 -13.92 8.10
CA ASP A 26 1.49 -14.19 9.06
C ASP A 26 2.29 -12.92 9.33
N SER A 27 2.33 -12.51 10.59
CA SER A 27 3.18 -11.44 11.07
C SER A 27 4.64 -11.93 11.07
N LEU A 28 5.24 -12.00 9.88
CA LEU A 28 6.68 -11.83 9.76
C LEU A 28 7.04 -10.52 10.46
N PRO A 29 8.19 -10.43 11.16
CA PRO A 29 8.58 -9.24 11.90
C PRO A 29 8.46 -8.08 10.93
N SER A 30 7.43 -7.27 11.17
CA SER A 30 6.91 -6.38 10.15
C SER A 30 7.95 -5.29 10.02
N VAL A 31 8.87 -5.46 9.07
CA VAL A 31 9.75 -4.38 8.63
C VAL A 31 8.82 -3.22 8.35
N GLU A 32 8.89 -2.18 9.18
CA GLU A 32 7.92 -1.09 9.18
C GLU A 32 8.27 -0.15 8.02
N TRP A 33 8.02 -0.59 6.79
CA TRP A 33 8.21 0.18 5.56
C TRP A 33 7.52 1.54 5.62
N ASP A 34 6.38 1.61 6.29
CA ASP A 34 5.64 2.86 6.49
C ASP A 34 6.32 3.84 7.46
N ARG A 35 7.30 3.39 8.26
CA ARG A 35 8.07 4.24 9.17
C ARG A 35 9.47 4.56 8.68
N ALA A 36 9.93 3.90 7.61
CA ALA A 36 11.19 4.25 6.97
C ALA A 36 11.08 5.60 6.26
N ASP A 37 12.16 6.39 6.26
CA ASP A 37 12.28 7.62 5.47
C ASP A 37 13.20 7.35 4.28
N VAL A 38 12.86 7.92 3.12
CA VAL A 38 13.72 7.80 1.93
C VAL A 38 14.78 8.89 2.03
N ASP A 39 16.04 8.49 2.13
CA ASP A 39 17.15 9.41 2.34
C ASP A 39 17.60 10.03 1.01
N HIS A 40 17.96 9.18 0.05
CA HIS A 40 18.36 9.58 -1.29
C HIS A 40 18.11 8.47 -2.31
N MET A 41 18.19 8.83 -3.59
CA MET A 41 18.08 7.93 -4.71
C MET A 41 19.32 8.07 -5.59
N GLU A 42 19.93 6.95 -5.94
CA GLU A 42 21.07 6.89 -6.84
C GLU A 42 20.67 6.25 -8.16
N PHE A 43 21.29 6.71 -9.24
CA PHE A 43 21.15 6.10 -10.55
C PHE A 43 22.41 5.32 -10.88
N ASP A 44 22.28 4.02 -11.01
CA ASP A 44 23.35 3.18 -11.51
C ASP A 44 23.35 3.18 -13.04
N VAL A 45 24.41 3.77 -13.60
CA VAL A 45 24.61 3.89 -15.05
C VAL A 45 24.84 2.53 -15.70
N SER A 46 25.41 1.57 -14.97
CA SER A 46 25.76 0.26 -15.53
C SER A 46 24.53 -0.61 -15.80
N THR A 47 23.57 -0.59 -14.86
CA THR A 47 22.30 -1.30 -14.98
C THR A 47 21.19 -0.43 -15.56
N SER A 48 21.41 0.88 -15.68
CA SER A 48 20.39 1.87 -16.03
C SER A 48 19.17 1.81 -15.08
N THR A 49 19.41 1.48 -13.80
CA THR A 49 18.37 1.37 -12.77
C THR A 49 18.57 2.38 -11.65
N TYR A 50 17.51 2.62 -10.89
CA TYR A 50 17.55 3.50 -9.73
C TYR A 50 17.45 2.69 -8.46
N TYR A 51 18.37 2.97 -7.54
CA TYR A 51 18.41 2.42 -6.21
C TYR A 51 17.96 3.46 -5.20
N VAL A 52 17.18 3.00 -4.23
CA VAL A 52 16.58 3.81 -3.19
C VAL A 52 17.21 3.42 -1.87
N PHE A 53 17.77 4.42 -1.18
CA PHE A 53 18.31 4.23 0.15
C PHE A 53 17.26 4.64 1.19
N LEU A 54 16.81 3.67 1.98
CA LEU A 54 15.84 3.86 3.04
C LEU A 54 16.55 3.89 4.38
N ARG A 55 16.18 4.86 5.22
CA ARG A 55 16.60 4.96 6.61
C ARG A 55 15.49 4.44 7.51
N TRP A 56 15.78 3.39 8.24
CA TRP A 56 14.86 2.75 9.16
C TRP A 56 14.79 3.51 10.50
N PRO A 57 13.72 3.33 11.29
CA PRO A 57 13.60 3.96 12.61
C PRO A 57 14.69 3.55 13.61
N ASN A 58 15.33 2.40 13.41
CA ASN A 58 16.46 1.93 14.23
C ASN A 58 17.78 2.63 13.86
N GLY A 59 17.81 3.46 12.82
CA GLY A 59 18.98 4.15 12.32
C GLY A 59 19.74 3.40 11.23
N ASP A 60 19.35 2.16 10.92
CA ASP A 60 19.97 1.40 9.83
C ASP A 60 19.56 1.97 8.48
N VAL A 61 20.43 1.81 7.49
CA VAL A 61 20.16 2.17 6.10
C VAL A 61 20.20 0.92 5.26
N SER A 62 19.18 0.72 4.42
CA SER A 62 19.15 -0.37 3.44
C SER A 62 18.95 0.16 2.03
N GLU A 63 19.47 -0.60 1.09
CA GLU A 63 19.34 -0.35 -0.34
C GLU A 63 18.23 -1.23 -0.91
N HIS A 64 17.35 -0.62 -1.69
CA HIS A 64 16.23 -1.30 -2.34
C HIS A 64 16.09 -0.85 -3.79
N SER A 65 15.52 -1.71 -4.63
CA SER A 65 15.15 -1.32 -5.98
C SER A 65 13.99 -0.31 -5.95
N ARG A 66 13.93 0.54 -6.97
CA ARG A 66 12.81 1.48 -7.15
C ARG A 66 11.46 0.77 -7.13
N GLU A 67 11.34 -0.36 -7.82
CA GLU A 67 10.08 -1.10 -7.96
C GLU A 67 9.60 -1.64 -6.62
N GLU A 68 10.53 -2.12 -5.78
CA GLU A 68 10.23 -2.57 -4.42
C GLU A 68 9.73 -1.41 -3.55
N ALA A 69 10.42 -0.27 -3.57
CA ALA A 69 10.03 0.91 -2.80
C ALA A 69 8.64 1.44 -3.21
N TYR A 70 8.30 1.40 -4.49
CA TYR A 70 6.97 1.78 -4.99
C TYR A 70 5.88 0.83 -4.50
N ALA A 71 6.17 -0.47 -4.41
CA ALA A 71 5.20 -1.46 -3.97
C ALA A 71 5.01 -1.49 -2.44
N LYS A 72 6.10 -1.30 -1.67
CA LYS A 72 6.11 -1.47 -0.21
C LYS A 72 5.79 -0.18 0.55
N CYS A 73 6.34 0.95 0.13
CA CYS A 73 6.19 2.23 0.83
C CYS A 73 5.85 3.39 -0.13
N PRO A 74 4.75 3.30 -0.91
CA PRO A 74 4.40 4.31 -1.91
C PRO A 74 4.22 5.72 -1.32
N GLN A 75 3.69 5.82 -0.09
CA GLN A 75 3.45 7.10 0.58
C GLN A 75 4.76 7.82 0.93
N GLN A 76 5.76 7.08 1.42
CA GLN A 76 7.06 7.67 1.79
C GLN A 76 7.83 8.13 0.55
N MET A 77 7.75 7.35 -0.52
CA MET A 77 8.29 7.75 -1.81
C MET A 77 7.66 9.04 -2.34
N LEU A 78 6.34 9.20 -2.23
CA LEU A 78 5.67 10.43 -2.66
C LEU A 78 6.13 11.64 -1.84
N ARG A 79 6.28 11.49 -0.52
CA ARG A 79 6.80 12.54 0.36
C ARG A 79 8.21 12.97 -0.01
N PHE A 80 9.07 12.00 -0.36
CA PHE A 80 10.41 12.28 -0.87
C PHE A 80 10.36 13.13 -2.13
N TYR A 81 9.53 12.79 -3.11
CA TYR A 81 9.40 13.58 -4.34
C TYR A 81 8.86 14.99 -4.08
N ILE A 82 7.84 15.14 -3.24
CA ILE A 82 7.28 16.46 -2.88
C ILE A 82 8.34 17.33 -2.21
N ARG A 83 9.19 16.76 -1.36
CA ARG A 83 10.27 17.49 -0.67
C ARG A 83 11.37 17.97 -1.62
N HIS A 84 11.64 17.22 -2.69
CA HIS A 84 12.78 17.47 -3.58
C HIS A 84 12.40 18.10 -4.91
N ILE A 85 11.12 18.14 -5.29
CA ILE A 85 10.69 18.81 -6.51
C ILE A 85 10.87 20.33 -6.36
N LYS A 86 11.51 20.95 -7.36
CA LYS A 86 11.63 22.40 -7.47
C LYS A 86 10.99 22.82 -8.78
N LEU A 87 9.94 23.62 -8.69
CA LEU A 87 9.36 24.30 -9.84
C LEU A 87 10.23 25.52 -10.12
N VAL A 88 10.85 25.54 -11.31
CA VAL A 88 11.69 26.64 -11.80
C VAL A 88 11.00 27.28 -12.99
#